data_AF-A0A8J5IM46-F1
#
_entry.id   AF-A0A8J5IM46-F1
#
_cell.length_a   1.000
_cell.length_b   1.000
_cell.length_c   1.000
_cell.angle_alpha   90.00
_cell.angle_beta   90.00
_cell.angle_gamma   90.00
#
_symmetry.space_group_name_H-M   'P 1'
#
loop_
_entity.id
_entity.type
_entity.pdbx_description
1 polymer ?
#
loop_
_entity_poly.entity_id
_entity_poly.type
_entity_poly.pdbx_seq_one_letter_code
_entity_poly.pdbx_strand_id
1 'polypeptide(L)'
;MTGGELPLGLQADDFPQSLEDIEFCVTNLISLPDDLDMKWPQYASIYLEASQFLEVPQSLVRLAPYDLSLSSNPISTIPAELFESELVAYLSFGGTLISELPENVSKLSSSMYDIRVDNTNISFFWSWIDPVIESAGAVLSDVPTTIVASNTPYCSDLQRIVDGEQASFSAPQYEGQSKYLSEPSQENWITLKQAVECGEWPTILYPIESEDKNSAVNIK
;
A
#
# COMPACT_ATOMS: atom_id res chain seq x y z
N MET A 1 0.71 -23.41 6.18
CA MET A 1 -0.63 -23.92 5.80
C MET A 1 -0.52 -25.05 4.78
N THR A 2 -1.48 -25.98 4.75
CA THR A 2 -1.48 -27.10 3.81
C THR A 2 -1.80 -26.59 2.41
N GLY A 3 -0.96 -26.91 1.42
CA GLY A 3 -1.19 -26.51 0.03
C GLY A 3 -1.08 -25.01 -0.27
N GLY A 4 -0.75 -24.18 0.73
CA GLY A 4 -0.76 -22.72 0.60
C GLY A 4 -2.16 -22.11 0.58
N GLU A 5 -3.14 -22.82 1.13
CA GLU A 5 -4.54 -22.38 1.22
C GLU A 5 -4.92 -22.02 2.66
N LEU A 6 -5.91 -21.13 2.82
CA LEU A 6 -6.49 -20.84 4.13
C LEU A 6 -7.06 -22.11 4.80
N PRO A 7 -6.87 -22.32 6.11
CA PRO A 7 -7.56 -23.38 6.85
C PRO A 7 -9.09 -23.29 6.73
N LEU A 8 -9.77 -24.44 6.61
CA LEU A 8 -11.23 -24.51 6.40
C LEU A 8 -12.06 -23.73 7.44
N GLY A 9 -11.62 -23.69 8.70
CA GLY A 9 -12.33 -22.92 9.75
C GLY A 9 -12.33 -21.41 9.50
N LEU A 10 -11.36 -20.89 8.74
CA LEU A 10 -11.27 -19.49 8.34
C LEU A 10 -12.03 -19.20 7.04
N GLN A 11 -12.66 -20.22 6.45
CA GLN A 11 -13.49 -20.13 5.25
C GLN A 11 -14.98 -20.38 5.55
N ALA A 12 -15.38 -20.40 6.82
CA ALA A 12 -16.74 -20.70 7.24
C ALA A 12 -17.71 -19.57 6.86
N ASP A 13 -18.96 -19.92 6.51
CA ASP A 13 -19.99 -18.94 6.16
C ASP A 13 -20.44 -18.08 7.36
N ASP A 14 -20.20 -18.57 8.59
CA ASP A 14 -20.48 -17.88 9.85
C ASP A 14 -19.24 -17.24 10.47
N PHE A 15 -18.23 -16.92 9.65
CA PHE A 15 -17.01 -16.27 10.12
C PHE A 15 -17.33 -14.99 10.93
N PRO A 16 -16.65 -14.75 12.08
CA PRO A 16 -17.01 -13.67 12.98
C PRO A 16 -16.94 -12.28 12.32
N GLN A 17 -18.09 -11.64 12.15
CA GLN A 17 -18.19 -10.31 11.52
C GLN A 17 -17.72 -9.16 12.43
N SER A 18 -17.45 -9.45 13.71
CA SER A 18 -16.91 -8.50 14.67
C SER A 18 -15.38 -8.57 14.81
N LEU A 19 -14.71 -9.38 13.99
CA LEU A 19 -13.26 -9.45 14.01
C LEU A 19 -12.71 -8.20 13.33
N GLU A 20 -11.93 -7.41 14.08
CA GLU A 20 -11.40 -6.13 13.60
C GLU A 20 -10.02 -6.30 12.96
N ASP A 21 -9.23 -7.28 13.41
CA ASP A 21 -7.87 -7.51 12.92
C ASP A 21 -7.69 -8.96 12.47
N ILE A 22 -7.14 -9.13 11.26
CA ILE A 22 -6.89 -10.43 10.63
C ILE A 22 -5.47 -10.43 10.05
N GLU A 23 -4.52 -11.00 10.77
CA GLU A 23 -3.12 -11.04 10.31
C GLU A 23 -2.61 -12.46 10.00
N PHE A 24 -2.07 -12.62 8.80
CA PHE A 24 -1.31 -13.77 8.34
C PHE A 24 0.06 -13.28 7.84
N CYS A 25 1.04 -13.31 8.72
CA CYS A 25 2.39 -12.87 8.41
C CYS A 25 3.36 -14.05 8.33
N VAL A 26 4.29 -14.01 7.37
CA VAL A 26 5.34 -15.04 7.19
C VAL A 26 4.72 -16.43 7.01
N THR A 27 3.90 -16.57 5.97
CA THR A 27 3.20 -17.82 5.65
C THR A 27 3.56 -18.33 4.26
N ASN A 28 3.06 -19.51 3.90
CA ASN A 28 3.15 -20.05 2.54
C ASN A 28 1.83 -19.88 1.76
N LEU A 29 0.98 -18.92 2.13
CA LEU A 29 -0.26 -18.64 1.42
C LEU A 29 0.03 -18.21 -0.03
N ILE A 30 -0.63 -18.87 -0.98
CA ILE A 30 -0.53 -18.56 -2.41
C ILE A 30 -1.86 -18.05 -2.99
N SER A 31 -2.98 -18.36 -2.35
CA SER A 31 -4.32 -18.02 -2.82
C SER A 31 -5.31 -17.87 -1.67
N LEU A 32 -6.43 -17.22 -1.96
CA LEU A 32 -7.60 -17.13 -1.11
C LEU A 32 -8.80 -17.74 -1.83
N PRO A 33 -9.82 -18.24 -1.11
CA PRO A 33 -11.09 -18.62 -1.70
C PRO A 33 -11.69 -17.45 -2.51
N ASP A 34 -12.33 -17.77 -3.63
CA ASP A 34 -13.00 -16.75 -4.43
C ASP A 34 -14.16 -16.13 -3.66
N ASP A 35 -14.90 -16.87 -2.85
CA ASP A 35 -16.03 -16.32 -2.08
C ASP A 35 -15.65 -15.65 -0.74
N LEU A 36 -14.36 -15.33 -0.52
CA LEU A 36 -13.91 -14.74 0.75
C LEU A 36 -14.59 -13.42 1.07
N ASP A 37 -14.94 -12.63 0.05
CA ASP A 37 -15.65 -11.35 0.18
C ASP A 37 -17.06 -11.49 0.78
N MET A 38 -17.65 -12.69 0.70
CA MET A 38 -18.96 -12.98 1.31
C MET A 38 -18.84 -13.41 2.78
N LYS A 39 -17.63 -13.65 3.26
CA LYS A 39 -17.35 -14.32 4.55
C LYS A 39 -16.61 -13.41 5.51
N TRP A 40 -15.58 -12.71 5.05
CA TRP A 40 -14.76 -11.89 5.93
C TRP A 40 -15.35 -10.48 6.13
N PRO A 41 -15.15 -9.87 7.31
CA PRO A 41 -15.65 -8.54 7.60
C PRO A 41 -14.92 -7.47 6.77
N GLN A 42 -15.70 -6.63 6.08
CA GLN A 42 -15.18 -5.53 5.27
C GLN A 42 -14.51 -4.42 6.11
N TYR A 43 -14.88 -4.26 7.38
CA TYR A 43 -14.32 -3.21 8.25
C TYR A 43 -13.02 -3.62 8.96
N ALA A 44 -12.53 -4.84 8.72
CA ALA A 44 -11.31 -5.31 9.36
C ALA A 44 -10.05 -4.75 8.71
N SER A 45 -9.00 -4.66 9.52
CA SER A 45 -7.61 -4.57 9.09
C SER A 45 -7.16 -5.97 8.68
N ILE A 46 -6.78 -6.13 7.41
CA ILE A 46 -6.38 -7.42 6.85
C ILE A 46 -4.92 -7.33 6.40
N TYR A 47 -4.03 -8.03 7.11
CA TYR A 47 -2.61 -8.09 6.79
C TYR A 47 -2.24 -9.48 6.33
N LEU A 48 -1.91 -9.64 5.05
CA LEU A 48 -1.44 -10.89 4.46
C LEU A 48 0.01 -10.71 4.01
N GLU A 49 0.90 -10.44 4.96
CA GLU A 49 2.26 -10.00 4.70
C GLU A 49 3.25 -11.17 4.58
N ALA A 50 4.34 -10.96 3.83
CA ALA A 50 5.43 -11.93 3.69
C ALA A 50 4.94 -13.35 3.37
N SER A 51 3.97 -13.44 2.45
CA SER A 51 3.40 -14.70 1.96
C SER A 51 3.92 -14.98 0.54
N GLN A 52 3.14 -15.69 -0.29
CA GLN A 52 3.56 -16.11 -1.64
C GLN A 52 2.57 -15.69 -2.72
N PHE A 53 1.79 -14.61 -2.48
CA PHE A 53 0.85 -14.09 -3.47
C PHE A 53 1.61 -13.49 -4.67
N LEU A 54 1.35 -14.00 -5.87
CA LEU A 54 1.91 -13.46 -7.12
C LEU A 54 1.07 -12.32 -7.72
N GLU A 55 -0.19 -12.25 -7.31
CA GLU A 55 -1.17 -11.24 -7.71
C GLU A 55 -2.08 -10.93 -6.52
N VAL A 56 -2.77 -9.79 -6.57
CA VAL A 56 -3.81 -9.46 -5.60
C VAL A 56 -5.02 -10.39 -5.81
N PRO A 57 -5.43 -11.19 -4.81
CA PRO A 57 -6.62 -12.03 -4.91
C PRO A 57 -7.87 -11.19 -5.22
N GLN A 58 -8.65 -11.62 -6.22
CA GLN A 58 -9.88 -10.91 -6.64
C GLN A 58 -10.94 -10.82 -5.54
N SER A 59 -10.96 -11.78 -4.62
CA SER A 59 -11.84 -11.71 -3.45
C SER A 59 -11.47 -10.57 -2.50
N LEU A 60 -10.20 -10.17 -2.38
CA LEU A 60 -9.84 -8.96 -1.62
C LEU A 60 -10.21 -7.67 -2.36
N VAL A 61 -10.16 -7.67 -3.68
CA VAL A 61 -10.61 -6.55 -4.50
C VAL A 61 -12.11 -6.31 -4.30
N ARG A 62 -12.92 -7.38 -4.30
CA ARG A 62 -14.36 -7.30 -4.03
C ARG A 62 -14.68 -6.98 -2.57
N LEU A 63 -13.93 -7.57 -1.63
CA LEU A 63 -14.09 -7.29 -0.21
C LEU A 63 -13.79 -5.81 0.09
N ALA A 64 -12.73 -5.28 -0.52
CA ALA A 64 -12.25 -3.91 -0.33
C ALA A 64 -12.20 -3.52 1.15
N PRO A 65 -11.37 -4.20 1.96
CA PRO A 65 -11.35 -4.01 3.40
C PRO A 65 -10.84 -2.62 3.79
N TYR A 66 -11.20 -2.17 4.99
CA TYR A 66 -10.83 -0.84 5.48
C TYR A 66 -9.31 -0.57 5.44
N ASP A 67 -8.52 -1.55 5.87
CA ASP A 67 -7.05 -1.52 5.83
C ASP A 67 -6.54 -2.83 5.24
N LEU A 68 -5.68 -2.74 4.22
CA LEU A 68 -5.11 -3.89 3.53
C LEU A 68 -3.60 -3.76 3.41
N SER A 69 -2.88 -4.74 3.97
CA SER A 69 -1.47 -4.95 3.67
C SER A 69 -1.23 -6.26 2.94
N LEU A 70 -0.58 -6.14 1.78
CA LEU A 70 -0.04 -7.26 1.01
C LEU A 70 1.49 -7.17 0.92
N SER A 71 2.11 -6.47 1.87
CA SER A 71 3.54 -6.20 1.88
C SER A 71 4.38 -7.47 1.85
N SER A 72 5.56 -7.40 1.24
CA SER A 72 6.53 -8.50 1.12
C SER A 72 5.98 -9.74 0.39
N ASN A 73 4.97 -9.60 -0.46
CA ASN A 73 4.56 -10.63 -1.41
C ASN A 73 5.18 -10.40 -2.79
N PRO A 74 5.41 -11.45 -3.59
CA PRO A 74 5.94 -11.31 -4.96
C PRO A 74 4.93 -10.77 -5.99
N ILE A 75 4.09 -9.81 -5.59
CA ILE A 75 3.07 -9.16 -6.43
C ILE A 75 3.74 -8.18 -7.39
N SER A 76 3.43 -8.26 -8.68
CA SER A 76 3.98 -7.35 -9.71
C SER A 76 3.00 -6.30 -10.21
N THR A 77 1.69 -6.44 -9.93
CA THR A 77 0.64 -5.55 -10.43
C THR A 77 -0.47 -5.37 -9.39
N ILE A 78 -0.96 -4.15 -9.23
CA ILE A 78 -2.06 -3.82 -8.31
C ILE A 78 -3.32 -3.41 -9.10
N PRO A 79 -4.49 -4.00 -8.81
CA PRO A 79 -5.77 -3.58 -9.42
C PRO A 79 -6.15 -2.15 -9.05
N ALA A 80 -6.69 -1.39 -10.01
CA ALA A 80 -7.13 -0.01 -9.80
C ALA A 80 -8.29 0.10 -8.81
N GLU A 81 -9.15 -0.92 -8.79
CA GLU A 81 -10.38 -0.98 -8.02
C GLU A 81 -10.14 -0.89 -6.50
N LEU A 82 -8.95 -1.28 -6.02
CA LEU A 82 -8.57 -1.10 -4.61
C LEU A 82 -8.50 0.38 -4.21
N PHE A 83 -8.13 1.27 -5.14
CA PHE A 83 -8.05 2.71 -4.92
C PHE A 83 -9.40 3.40 -5.10
N GLU A 84 -10.39 2.74 -5.71
CA GLU A 84 -11.70 3.32 -6.04
C GLU A 84 -12.77 3.05 -4.97
N SER A 85 -12.49 2.17 -4.01
CA SER A 85 -13.41 1.83 -2.92
C SER A 85 -13.52 2.96 -1.88
N GLU A 86 -14.73 3.46 -1.64
CA GLU A 86 -15.01 4.49 -0.62
C GLU A 86 -14.82 3.99 0.84
N LEU A 87 -14.48 2.71 1.04
CA LEU A 87 -14.22 2.13 2.37
C LEU A 87 -12.74 1.92 2.67
N VAL A 88 -11.93 1.63 1.65
CA VAL A 88 -10.49 1.42 1.81
C VAL A 88 -9.85 2.76 2.19
N ALA A 89 -9.17 2.78 3.33
CA ALA A 89 -8.46 3.95 3.83
C ALA A 89 -6.94 3.77 3.82
N TYR A 90 -6.45 2.54 3.97
CA TYR A 90 -5.03 2.24 4.04
C TYR A 90 -4.69 1.09 3.08
N LEU A 91 -3.66 1.30 2.26
CA LEU A 91 -3.13 0.29 1.35
C LEU A 91 -1.63 0.17 1.52
N SER A 92 -1.15 -1.05 1.68
CA SER A 92 0.29 -1.30 1.81
C SER A 92 0.76 -2.43 0.90
N PHE A 93 1.69 -2.07 0.01
CA PHE A 93 2.31 -2.94 -0.98
C PHE A 93 3.85 -2.89 -0.88
N GLY A 94 4.38 -2.52 0.29
CA GLY A 94 5.82 -2.39 0.49
C GLY A 94 6.54 -3.72 0.27
N GLY A 95 7.74 -3.70 -0.31
CA GLY A 95 8.55 -4.91 -0.56
C GLY A 95 7.95 -5.87 -1.60
N THR A 96 6.96 -5.42 -2.37
CA THR A 96 6.46 -6.15 -3.54
C THR A 96 7.32 -5.88 -4.78
N LEU A 97 6.99 -6.53 -5.91
CA LEU A 97 7.73 -6.41 -7.17
C LEU A 97 7.17 -5.32 -8.10
N ILE A 98 6.30 -4.45 -7.60
CA ILE A 98 5.69 -3.39 -8.39
C ILE A 98 6.74 -2.34 -8.80
N SER A 99 6.62 -1.84 -10.03
CA SER A 99 7.40 -0.71 -10.54
C SER A 99 6.55 0.54 -10.79
N GLU A 100 5.23 0.38 -10.75
CA GLU A 100 4.25 1.43 -10.90
C GLU A 100 2.95 1.02 -10.19
N LEU A 101 2.16 2.02 -9.79
CA LEU A 101 0.76 1.83 -9.43
C LEU A 101 -0.09 1.77 -10.72
N PRO A 102 -1.37 1.32 -10.67
CA PRO A 102 -2.21 1.29 -11.86
C PRO A 102 -2.32 2.65 -12.53
N GLU A 103 -2.15 2.68 -13.86
CA GLU A 103 -2.22 3.91 -14.67
C GLU A 103 -3.59 4.59 -14.58
N ASN A 104 -4.65 3.79 -14.59
CA ASN A 104 -6.02 4.26 -14.67
C ASN A 104 -6.78 3.96 -13.38
N VAL A 105 -6.88 4.97 -12.51
CA VAL A 105 -7.83 4.98 -11.39
C VAL A 105 -8.90 6.02 -11.72
N SER A 106 -10.13 5.57 -11.92
CA SER A 106 -11.24 6.40 -12.40
C SER A 106 -11.59 7.50 -11.42
N LYS A 107 -11.57 7.16 -10.13
CA LYS A 107 -11.81 8.07 -9.01
C LYS A 107 -11.12 7.51 -7.77
N LEU A 108 -10.10 8.20 -7.29
CA LEU A 108 -9.49 7.88 -6.00
C LEU A 108 -10.53 8.05 -4.89
N SER A 109 -10.58 7.08 -3.99
CA SER A 109 -11.45 7.06 -2.82
C SER A 109 -11.28 8.33 -1.98
N SER A 110 -12.40 8.89 -1.54
CA SER A 110 -12.38 10.03 -0.62
C SER A 110 -11.98 9.65 0.82
N SER A 111 -11.96 8.34 1.12
CA SER A 111 -11.53 7.79 2.40
C SER A 111 -10.05 7.42 2.43
N MET A 112 -9.35 7.49 1.28
CA MET A 112 -7.93 7.12 1.19
C MET A 112 -7.08 8.04 2.07
N TYR A 113 -6.32 7.44 2.97
CA TYR A 113 -5.49 8.12 3.95
C TYR A 113 -4.00 7.87 3.70
N ASP A 114 -3.61 6.61 3.42
CA ASP A 114 -2.21 6.22 3.24
C ASP A 114 -2.05 5.14 2.14
N ILE A 115 -1.06 5.32 1.28
CA ILE A 115 -0.64 4.39 0.24
C ILE A 115 0.86 4.11 0.44
N ARG A 116 1.19 2.89 0.84
CA ARG A 116 2.56 2.48 1.12
C ARG A 116 3.12 1.61 0.01
N VAL A 117 4.27 2.03 -0.50
CA VAL A 117 4.99 1.39 -1.61
C VAL A 117 6.49 1.31 -1.34
N ASP A 118 6.87 1.33 -0.07
CA ASP A 118 8.25 1.25 0.38
C ASP A 118 8.98 0.03 -0.18
N ASN A 119 10.28 0.13 -0.44
CA ASN A 119 11.11 -0.99 -0.91
C ASN A 119 10.59 -1.64 -2.22
N THR A 120 9.89 -0.88 -3.05
CA THR A 120 9.48 -1.29 -4.40
C THR A 120 10.36 -0.62 -5.45
N ASN A 121 10.10 -0.85 -6.75
CA ASN A 121 10.82 -0.20 -7.85
C ASN A 121 10.08 1.04 -8.40
N ILE A 122 9.21 1.66 -7.60
CA ILE A 122 8.47 2.86 -8.00
C ILE A 122 9.40 4.04 -8.23
N SER A 123 9.28 4.68 -9.40
CA SER A 123 10.12 5.80 -9.82
C SER A 123 9.33 7.05 -10.20
N PHE A 124 8.01 6.95 -10.30
CA PHE A 124 7.08 8.04 -10.62
C PHE A 124 5.68 7.68 -10.13
N PHE A 125 4.75 8.64 -10.21
CA PHE A 125 3.33 8.44 -9.85
C PHE A 125 2.43 8.96 -10.97
N TRP A 126 1.24 8.35 -11.10
CA TRP A 126 0.22 8.75 -12.08
C TRP A 126 -0.63 9.92 -11.60
N SER A 127 -1.22 10.67 -12.54
CA SER A 127 -1.95 11.92 -12.28
C SER A 127 -3.23 11.77 -11.47
N TRP A 128 -3.77 10.56 -11.31
CA TRP A 128 -4.93 10.34 -10.45
C TRP A 128 -4.66 10.66 -8.97
N ILE A 129 -3.40 10.78 -8.54
CA ILE A 129 -3.03 11.23 -7.19
C ILE A 129 -3.13 12.75 -7.00
N ASP A 130 -3.07 13.52 -8.10
CA ASP A 130 -2.98 14.98 -8.07
C ASP A 130 -4.14 15.66 -7.29
N PRO A 131 -5.41 15.21 -7.39
CA PRO A 131 -6.51 15.83 -6.65
C PRO A 131 -6.32 15.79 -5.12
N VAL A 132 -5.75 14.71 -4.59
CA VAL A 132 -5.51 14.59 -3.14
C VAL A 132 -4.40 15.55 -2.72
N ILE A 133 -3.33 15.64 -3.51
CA ILE A 133 -2.23 16.61 -3.28
C ILE A 133 -2.75 18.05 -3.31
N GLU A 134 -3.64 18.39 -4.24
CA GLU A 134 -4.25 19.73 -4.33
C GLU A 134 -5.13 20.04 -3.12
N SER A 135 -5.97 19.09 -2.70
CA SER A 135 -6.85 19.26 -1.55
C SER A 135 -6.08 19.41 -0.23
N ALA A 136 -4.94 18.72 -0.12
CA ALA A 136 -4.04 18.80 1.02
C ALA A 136 -3.52 20.22 1.25
N GLY A 137 -3.14 20.93 0.17
CA GLY A 137 -2.66 22.32 0.24
C GLY A 137 -3.72 23.35 0.67
N ALA A 138 -5.01 22.99 0.67
CA ALA A 138 -6.11 23.90 1.02
C ALA A 138 -6.48 23.89 2.52
N VAL A 139 -6.02 22.90 3.30
CA VAL A 139 -6.35 22.75 4.72
C VAL A 139 -5.08 22.83 5.58
N LEU A 140 -4.94 23.90 6.36
CA LEU A 140 -3.78 24.16 7.23
C LEU A 140 -3.71 23.27 8.50
N SER A 141 -4.31 22.08 8.51
CA SER A 141 -4.30 21.18 9.65
C SER A 141 -4.32 19.72 9.21
N ASP A 142 -3.23 19.00 9.48
CA ASP A 142 -3.15 17.54 9.55
C ASP A 142 -3.60 16.77 8.30
N VAL A 143 -3.03 17.09 7.13
CA VAL A 143 -3.06 16.11 6.04
C VAL A 143 -2.00 15.06 6.36
N PRO A 144 -2.35 13.78 6.54
CA PRO A 144 -1.33 12.74 6.58
C PRO A 144 -0.58 12.70 5.25
N THR A 145 0.69 12.30 5.31
CA THR A 145 1.40 11.83 4.13
C THR A 145 0.54 10.78 3.41
N THR A 146 0.16 11.05 2.16
CA THR A 146 -0.65 10.10 1.38
C THR A 146 0.19 8.95 0.85
N ILE A 147 1.50 9.16 0.66
CA ILE A 147 2.37 8.15 0.09
C ILE A 147 3.60 7.96 0.96
N VAL A 148 3.85 6.73 1.40
CA VAL A 148 5.15 6.33 1.95
C VAL A 148 5.86 5.48 0.89
N ALA A 149 7.03 5.94 0.46
CA ALA A 149 7.76 5.36 -0.66
C ALA A 149 9.26 5.19 -0.36
N SER A 150 9.59 4.92 0.89
CA SER A 150 10.97 4.80 1.35
C SER A 150 11.73 3.74 0.59
N ASN A 151 13.03 3.95 0.37
CA ASN A 151 13.89 3.05 -0.39
C ASN A 151 13.45 2.77 -1.85
N THR A 152 12.62 3.62 -2.44
CA THR A 152 12.29 3.56 -3.86
C THR A 152 13.27 4.40 -4.71
N PRO A 153 13.37 4.12 -6.02
CA PRO A 153 14.04 5.03 -6.95
C PRO A 153 13.50 6.47 -6.90
N TYR A 154 12.18 6.65 -6.71
CA TYR A 154 11.57 7.97 -6.58
C TYR A 154 12.15 8.77 -5.39
N CYS A 155 12.18 8.17 -4.20
CA CYS A 155 12.72 8.83 -3.01
C CYS A 155 14.21 9.10 -3.13
N SER A 156 14.95 8.22 -3.80
CA SER A 156 16.38 8.42 -4.09
C SER A 156 16.60 9.63 -5.02
N ASP A 157 15.75 9.81 -6.03
CA ASP A 157 15.78 10.99 -6.89
C ASP A 157 15.36 12.26 -6.16
N LEU A 158 14.28 12.20 -5.38
CA LEU A 158 13.78 13.33 -4.61
C LEU A 158 14.85 13.88 -3.67
N GLN A 159 15.56 13.01 -2.94
CA GLN A 159 16.65 13.43 -2.06
C GLN A 159 17.76 14.15 -2.83
N ARG A 160 18.23 13.58 -3.95
CA ARG A 160 19.28 14.19 -4.79
C ARG A 160 18.85 15.53 -5.40
N ILE A 161 17.57 15.66 -5.77
CA ILE A 161 17.02 16.92 -6.28
C ILE A 161 17.04 18.00 -5.20
N VAL A 162 16.57 17.66 -3.99
CA VAL A 162 16.53 18.57 -2.85
C VAL A 162 17.94 18.97 -2.39
N ASP A 163 18.91 18.07 -2.48
CA ASP A 163 20.32 18.35 -2.15
C ASP A 163 21.06 19.12 -3.26
N GLY A 164 20.42 19.35 -4.41
CA GLY A 164 21.00 20.04 -5.55
C GLY A 164 22.01 19.20 -6.35
N GLU A 165 22.04 17.89 -6.12
CA GLU A 165 22.88 16.92 -6.83
C GLU A 165 22.31 16.53 -8.19
N GLN A 166 21.00 16.71 -8.38
CA GLN A 166 20.26 16.34 -9.59
C GLN A 166 19.20 17.41 -9.93
N ALA A 167 18.95 17.64 -11.23
CA ALA A 167 18.01 18.69 -11.68
C ALA A 167 16.58 18.19 -11.95
N SER A 168 16.39 16.89 -12.14
CA SER A 168 15.11 16.28 -12.52
C SER A 168 15.03 14.83 -12.06
N PHE A 169 13.84 14.24 -11.99
CA PHE A 169 13.69 12.80 -11.75
C PHE A 169 14.32 11.98 -12.89
N SER A 170 14.83 10.79 -12.57
CA SER A 170 15.48 9.86 -13.51
C SER A 170 14.49 9.04 -14.31
N ALA A 171 13.25 8.89 -13.82
CA ALA A 171 12.19 8.16 -14.51
C ALA A 171 11.90 8.77 -15.89
N PRO A 172 11.59 7.96 -16.92
CA PRO A 172 11.07 8.46 -18.18
C PRO A 172 9.82 9.31 -17.97
N GLN A 173 9.56 10.23 -18.90
CA GLN A 173 8.32 11.00 -18.90
C GLN A 173 7.21 10.16 -19.53
N TYR A 174 6.13 9.95 -18.78
CA TYR A 174 4.96 9.22 -19.22
C TYR A 174 3.77 10.18 -19.43
N GLU A 175 2.96 9.90 -20.44
CA GLU A 175 1.67 10.59 -20.59
C GLU A 175 0.78 10.21 -19.41
N GLY A 176 0.17 11.20 -18.75
CA GLY A 176 -0.70 10.96 -17.59
C GLY A 176 0.02 10.80 -16.25
N GLN A 177 1.33 11.04 -16.16
CA GLN A 177 2.03 11.12 -14.86
C GLN A 177 1.60 12.34 -14.04
N SER A 178 1.78 12.27 -12.72
CA SER A 178 1.47 13.35 -11.77
C SER A 178 2.25 14.62 -12.10
N LYS A 179 1.55 15.74 -12.25
CA LYS A 179 2.19 17.03 -12.53
C LYS A 179 2.89 17.62 -11.30
N TYR A 180 2.46 17.22 -10.09
CA TYR A 180 3.09 17.66 -8.84
C TYR A 180 4.29 16.80 -8.49
N LEU A 181 4.14 15.48 -8.54
CA LEU A 181 5.20 14.55 -8.13
C LEU A 181 6.29 14.38 -9.18
N SER A 182 6.12 14.93 -10.39
CA SER A 182 7.18 14.95 -11.42
C SER A 182 7.85 16.32 -11.61
N GLU A 183 7.45 17.35 -10.85
CA GLU A 183 7.95 18.73 -11.00
C GLU A 183 9.06 19.03 -9.96
N PRO A 184 10.34 19.09 -10.36
CA PRO A 184 11.48 19.15 -9.44
C PRO A 184 11.84 20.58 -8.97
N SER A 185 11.14 21.61 -9.45
CA SER A 185 11.44 23.01 -9.12
C SER A 185 11.43 23.29 -7.61
N GLN A 186 12.27 24.23 -7.16
CA GLN A 186 12.40 24.60 -5.75
C GLN A 186 11.07 25.08 -5.16
N GLU A 187 10.25 25.73 -5.98
CA GLU A 187 8.90 26.18 -5.63
C GLU A 187 7.97 25.02 -5.24
N ASN A 188 8.22 23.80 -5.75
CA ASN A 188 7.40 22.62 -5.50
C ASN A 188 7.94 21.69 -4.40
N TRP A 189 9.13 21.96 -3.84
CA TRP A 189 9.76 21.09 -2.84
C TRP A 189 8.93 20.85 -1.58
N ILE A 190 8.14 21.84 -1.16
CA ILE A 190 7.23 21.69 0.00
C ILE A 190 6.16 20.65 -0.32
N THR A 191 5.52 20.75 -1.49
CA THR A 191 4.51 19.79 -1.96
C THR A 191 5.09 18.38 -2.04
N LEU A 192 6.27 18.22 -2.64
CA LEU A 192 6.93 16.91 -2.77
C LEU A 192 7.16 16.24 -1.41
N LYS A 193 7.68 17.00 -0.43
CA LYS A 193 7.98 16.49 0.92
C LYS A 193 6.73 16.25 1.78
N GLN A 194 5.63 16.93 1.50
CA GLN A 194 4.36 16.72 2.19
C GLN A 194 3.58 15.53 1.61
N ALA A 195 3.64 15.36 0.29
CA ALA A 195 2.89 14.31 -0.40
C ALA A 195 3.56 12.93 -0.26
N VAL A 196 4.90 12.90 -0.21
CA VAL A 196 5.67 11.64 -0.18
C VAL A 196 6.66 11.62 0.99
N GLU A 197 6.49 10.65 1.88
CA GLU A 197 7.45 10.33 2.94
C GLU A 197 8.50 9.35 2.43
N CYS A 198 9.78 9.67 2.70
CA CYS A 198 10.94 8.93 2.23
C CYS A 198 11.87 8.46 3.38
N GLY A 199 11.50 8.71 4.64
CA GLY A 199 12.26 8.35 5.85
C GLY A 199 12.26 6.84 6.16
N GLU A 200 12.89 6.43 7.26
CA GLU A 200 12.94 4.99 7.60
C GLU A 200 11.59 4.44 8.08
N TRP A 201 11.19 3.27 7.57
CA TRP A 201 9.98 2.55 8.00
C TRP A 201 10.20 1.02 8.05
N PRO A 202 9.53 0.26 8.95
CA PRO A 202 9.62 -1.19 8.99
C PRO A 202 9.18 -1.87 7.67
N THR A 203 9.75 -3.05 7.40
CA THR A 203 9.52 -3.86 6.19
C THR A 203 8.14 -4.50 6.08
N ILE A 204 7.44 -4.64 7.21
CA ILE A 204 6.08 -5.17 7.35
C ILE A 204 5.32 -4.27 8.34
N LEU A 205 4.01 -4.07 8.14
CA LEU A 205 3.20 -3.22 9.01
C LEU A 205 2.91 -3.92 10.34
N TYR A 206 2.71 -5.23 10.34
CA TYR A 206 2.50 -5.96 11.58
C TYR A 206 3.83 -6.13 12.33
N PRO A 207 3.95 -5.66 13.59
CA PRO A 207 5.21 -5.66 14.31
C PRO A 207 5.52 -7.04 14.93
N ILE A 208 5.80 -8.04 14.09
CA ILE A 208 6.00 -9.45 14.48
C ILE A 208 6.96 -9.57 15.66
N GLU A 209 8.13 -8.91 15.63
CA GLU A 209 9.12 -9.03 16.72
C GLU A 209 8.59 -8.52 18.07
N SER A 210 7.78 -7.46 18.04
CA SER A 210 7.15 -6.93 19.24
C SER A 210 6.07 -7.88 19.75
N GLU A 211 5.26 -8.44 18.84
CA GLU A 211 4.20 -9.37 19.18
C GLU A 211 4.75 -10.70 19.70
N ASP A 212 5.73 -11.31 19.04
CA ASP A 212 6.39 -12.53 19.51
C ASP A 212 6.98 -12.36 20.92
N LYS A 213 7.52 -11.17 21.20
CA LYS A 213 8.08 -10.84 22.52
C LYS A 213 7.01 -10.68 23.60
N ASN A 214 5.84 -10.15 23.26
CA ASN A 214 4.81 -9.75 24.23
C ASN A 214 3.66 -10.77 24.36
N SER A 215 3.40 -11.57 23.32
CA SER A 215 2.26 -12.50 23.24
C SER A 215 2.54 -13.88 23.86
N ALA A 216 3.69 -14.05 24.53
CA ALA A 216 4.06 -15.25 25.30
C ALA A 216 4.00 -16.57 24.51
N VAL A 217 4.02 -16.51 23.17
CA VAL A 217 4.15 -17.67 22.29
C VAL A 217 5.62 -18.08 22.30
N ASN A 218 6.04 -18.79 23.35
CA ASN A 218 7.35 -19.42 23.37
C ASN A 218 7.41 -20.46 22.25
N ILE A 219 8.05 -20.12 21.13
CA ILE A 219 8.41 -21.07 20.08
C ILE A 219 9.42 -22.05 20.71
N LYS A 220 8.97 -23.28 20.96
CA LYS A 220 9.85 -24.42 21.27
C LYS A 220 10.20 -25.16 20.00
#